data_AF-A0A072UUY4-F1
#
_entry.id   AF-A0A072UUY4-F1
#
_cell.length_a   1.000
_cell.length_b   1.000
_cell.length_c   1.000
_cell.angle_alpha   90.00
_cell.angle_beta   90.00
_cell.angle_gamma   90.00
#
_symmetry.space_group_name_H-M   'P 1'
#
loop_
_entity.id
_entity.type
_entity.pdbx_description
1 polymer ?
#
loop_
_entity_poly.entity_id
_entity_poly.type
_entity_poly.pdbx_seq_one_letter_code
_entity_poly.pdbx_strand_id
1 'polypeptide(L)' 'MAKTTKLIYVMILFLSLFLVAKNVTAQIRCNDAFECRRSAICNFPNKWKCNDHKCECV' A
#
# COMPACT_ATOMS: atom_id res chain seq x y z
N MET A 1 29.46 23.77 -2.80
CA MET A 1 28.59 23.01 -3.74
C MET A 1 28.48 21.52 -3.40
N ALA A 2 29.55 20.83 -2.97
CA ALA A 2 29.47 19.39 -2.61
C ALA A 2 28.61 19.07 -1.35
N LYS A 3 28.49 20.01 -0.41
CA LYS A 3 27.68 19.82 0.81
C LYS A 3 26.17 19.90 0.52
N THR A 4 25.76 20.82 -0.35
CA THR A 4 24.35 21.01 -0.74
C THR A 4 23.84 19.84 -1.59
N THR A 5 24.64 19.34 -2.53
CA THR A 5 24.28 18.14 -3.32
C THR A 5 24.13 16.90 -2.45
N LYS A 6 24.99 16.71 -1.45
CA LYS A 6 24.87 15.61 -0.48
C LYS A 6 23.56 15.70 0.32
N LEU A 7 23.16 16.90 0.74
CA LEU A 7 21.92 17.13 1.48
C LEU A 7 20.68 16.79 0.64
N ILE A 8 20.66 17.22 -0.63
CA ILE A 8 19.60 16.90 -1.58
C ILE A 8 19.49 15.39 -1.78
N TYR A 9 20.62 14.69 -1.92
CA TYR A 9 20.64 13.25 -2.12
C TYR A 9 20.04 12.50 -0.92
N VAL A 10 20.38 12.92 0.30
CA VAL A 10 19.81 12.35 1.52
C VAL A 10 18.31 12.62 1.63
N MET A 11 17.85 13.84 1.28
CA MET A 11 16.42 14.16 1.26
C MET A 11 15.65 13.28 0.26
N ILE A 12 16.17 13.10 -0.95
CA ILE A 12 15.55 12.25 -1.97
C ILE A 12 15.46 10.81 -1.46
N LEU A 13 16.54 10.26 -0.91
CA LEU A 13 16.57 8.92 -0.32
C LEU A 13 15.49 8.76 0.75
N PHE A 14 15.39 9.74 1.66
CA PHE A 14 14.40 9.70 2.74
C PHE A 14 12.97 9.72 2.21
N LEU A 15 12.69 10.59 1.22
CA LEU A 15 11.37 10.67 0.58
C LEU A 15 11.02 9.40 -0.20
N SER A 16 11.98 8.82 -0.93
CA SER A 16 11.80 7.55 -1.64
C SER A 16 11.47 6.40 -0.68
N LEU A 17 12.23 6.27 0.41
CA LEU A 17 11.98 5.27 1.45
C LEU A 17 10.60 5.46 2.10
N PHE A 18 10.23 6.71 2.39
CA PHE A 18 8.93 7.05 2.97
C PHE A 18 7.77 6.68 2.03
N LEU A 19 7.90 6.97 0.73
CA LEU A 19 6.88 6.62 -0.27
C LEU A 19 6.72 5.11 -0.40
N VAL A 20 7.81 4.34 -0.43
CA VAL A 20 7.77 2.87 -0.47
C VAL A 20 7.07 2.32 0.78
N ALA A 21 7.44 2.80 1.97
CA ALA A 21 6.81 2.37 3.23
C ALA A 21 5.30 2.69 3.27
N LYS A 22 4.90 3.88 2.80
CA LYS A 22 3.49 4.24 2.67
C LYS A 22 2.75 3.38 1.65
N ASN A 23 3.38 3.03 0.54
CA ASN A 23 2.76 2.18 -0.48
C ASN A 23 2.52 0.75 0.03
N VAL A 24 3.44 0.19 0.83
CA VAL A 24 3.21 -1.10 1.52
C VAL A 24 2.04 -1.02 2.51
N THR A 25 1.81 0.16 3.09
CA THR A 25 0.70 0.41 4.03
C THR A 25 -0.60 0.81 3.33
N ALA A 26 -0.61 0.97 2.00
CA ALA A 26 -1.83 1.21 1.22
C ALA A 26 -2.64 -0.10 1.07
N GLN A 27 -2.92 -0.76 2.19
CA GLN A 27 -3.96 -1.77 2.23
C GLN A 27 -5.28 -1.09 1.95
N ILE A 28 -6.03 -1.68 1.02
CA ILE A 28 -7.32 -1.16 0.60
C ILE A 28 -8.25 -1.33 1.79
N ARG A 29 -8.57 -0.19 2.40
CA ARG A 29 -9.52 -0.15 3.49
C ARG A 29 -10.88 -0.57 2.95
N CYS A 30 -11.49 -1.54 3.61
CA CYS A 30 -12.85 -1.95 3.35
C CYS A 30 -13.70 -1.77 4.61
N ASN A 31 -14.97 -1.46 4.42
CA ASN A 31 -16.01 -1.62 5.43
C ASN A 31 -16.90 -2.83 5.12
N ASP A 32 -16.93 -3.24 3.85
CA ASP A 32 -17.75 -4.34 3.37
C ASP A 32 -16.99 -5.14 2.30
N ALA A 33 -17.30 -6.44 2.18
CA ALA A 33 -16.66 -7.34 1.22
C ALA A 33 -16.91 -6.92 -0.24
N PHE A 34 -18.01 -6.22 -0.52
CA PHE A 34 -18.31 -5.70 -1.86
C PHE A 34 -17.34 -4.61 -2.31
N GLU A 35 -16.74 -3.84 -1.39
CA GLU A 35 -15.73 -2.83 -1.70
C GLU A 35 -14.42 -3.47 -2.21
N CYS A 36 -14.13 -4.70 -1.76
CA CYS A 36 -12.95 -5.47 -2.16
C CYS A 36 -13.02 -6.02 -3.59
N ARG A 37 -14.24 -6.27 -4.10
CA ARG A 37 -14.43 -6.83 -5.44
C ARG A 37 -13.93 -5.92 -6.55
N ARG A 38 -13.83 -4.61 -6.29
CA ARG A 38 -13.36 -3.63 -7.29
C ARG A 38 -11.84 -3.55 -7.42
N SER A 39 -11.08 -4.12 -6.48
CA SER A 39 -9.68 -3.76 -6.32
C SER A 39 -8.68 -4.90 -6.48
N ALA A 40 -9.09 -6.15 -6.35
CA ALA A 40 -8.25 -7.30 -6.61
C ALA A 40 -9.07 -8.43 -7.25
N ILE A 41 -8.42 -9.51 -7.69
CA ILE A 41 -9.05 -10.71 -8.25
C ILE A 41 -8.90 -11.84 -7.22
N CYS A 42 -10.02 -12.45 -6.82
CA CYS A 42 -10.03 -13.61 -5.92
C CYS A 42 -10.35 -14.82 -6.79
N ASN A 43 -9.44 -15.78 -6.84
CA ASN A 43 -9.64 -16.98 -7.63
C ASN A 43 -10.64 -17.90 -6.94
N PHE A 44 -11.54 -18.50 -7.73
CA PHE A 44 -12.45 -19.54 -7.24
C PHE A 44 -11.64 -20.71 -6.64
N PRO A 45 -12.03 -21.27 -5.48
CA PRO A 45 -13.29 -21.12 -4.74
C PRO A 45 -13.33 -19.98 -3.69
N ASN A 46 -12.25 -19.20 -3.58
CA ASN A 46 -12.12 -18.21 -2.52
C ASN A 46 -13.08 -17.03 -2.72
N LYS A 47 -13.54 -16.46 -1.60
CA LYS A 47 -14.46 -15.33 -1.56
C LYS A 47 -13.77 -14.13 -0.92
N TRP A 48 -14.18 -12.94 -1.36
CA TRP A 48 -13.79 -11.70 -0.70
C TRP A 48 -14.36 -11.65 0.71
N LYS A 49 -13.51 -11.33 1.67
CA LYS A 49 -13.92 -10.99 3.03
C LYS A 49 -13.25 -9.69 3.43
N CYS A 50 -14.02 -8.80 4.04
CA CYS A 50 -13.46 -7.65 4.73
C CYS A 50 -13.17 -8.05 6.18
N ASN A 51 -11.90 -8.07 6.56
CA ASN A 51 -11.45 -8.46 7.90
C ASN A 51 -10.50 -7.38 8.44
N ASP A 52 -10.79 -6.82 9.61
CA ASP A 52 -10.02 -5.70 10.21
C ASP A 52 -9.76 -4.54 9.23
N HIS A 53 -10.79 -4.18 8.46
CA HIS A 53 -10.71 -3.19 7.39
C HIS A 53 -9.73 -3.52 6.27
N LYS A 54 -9.43 -4.80 6.04
CA LYS A 54 -8.56 -5.29 4.97
C LYS A 54 -9.31 -6.29 4.11
N CYS A 55 -9.08 -6.19 2.81
CA CYS A 55 -9.60 -7.16 1.85
C CYS A 55 -8.76 -8.43 1.87
N GLU A 56 -9.37 -9.54 2.28
CA GLU A 56 -8.76 -10.86 2.30
C GLU A 56 -9.51 -11.80 1.35
N CYS A 57 -8.76 -12.75 0.77
CA CYS A 57 -9.29 -13.87 -0.01
C CYS A 57 -9.26 -15.11 0.88
N VAL A 58 -10.45 -15.62 1.24
CA VAL A 58 -10.64 -16.77 2.14
C VAL A 58 -11.56 -17.82 1.55
#